data_AF-X2JCT1-F1
#
_entry.id   AF-X2JCT1-F1
#
_cell.length_a   1.000
_cell.length_b   1.000
_cell.length_c   1.000
_cell.angle_alpha   90.00
_cell.angle_beta   90.00
_cell.angle_gamma   90.00
#
_symmetry.space_group_name_H-M   'P 1'
#
loop_
_entity.id
_entity.type
_entity.pdbx_description
1 polymer ?
#
loop_
_entity_poly.entity_id
_entity_poly.type
_entity_poly.pdbx_seq_one_letter_code
_entity_poly.pdbx_strand_id
1 'polypeptide(L)'
;EAVLNDPYILITDKKISNIQELLPVLEQIVQQGKKLLIIAEDVEGEALSTLVVNKLRGTFDVVAVKAPGFGDRRKEMLQDIAILTGAQVISEELGYDLKEADLSMLGRASSVKVTKESTTI
;
A
#
# COMPACT_ATOMS: atom_id res chain seq x y z
N GLU A 1 -5.58 0.80 -17.10
CA GLU A 1 -4.86 1.70 -16.17
C GLU A 1 -5.74 1.96 -14.95
N ALA A 2 -5.14 2.30 -13.81
CA ALA A 2 -5.86 2.71 -12.61
C ALA A 2 -5.39 4.11 -12.20
N VAL A 3 -6.33 4.98 -11.85
CA VAL A 3 -6.06 6.35 -11.42
C VAL A 3 -6.72 6.58 -10.06
N LEU A 4 -5.92 6.93 -9.07
CA LEU A 4 -6.37 7.27 -7.72
C LEU A 4 -6.13 8.75 -7.50
N ASN A 5 -7.18 9.50 -7.18
CA ASN A 5 -7.07 10.91 -6.80
C ASN A 5 -7.10 11.01 -5.27
N ASP A 6 -6.20 11.81 -4.70
CA ASP A 6 -6.03 11.97 -3.26
C ASP A 6 -5.96 10.63 -2.47
N PRO A 7 -5.16 9.62 -2.90
CA PRO A 7 -5.06 8.36 -2.17
C PRO A 7 -4.24 8.48 -0.88
N TYR A 8 -4.49 7.56 0.04
CA TYR A 8 -3.49 7.14 1.02
C TYR A 8 -2.50 6.17 0.39
N ILE A 9 -1.28 6.13 0.90
CA ILE A 9 -0.18 5.29 0.40
C ILE A 9 0.39 4.50 1.57
N LEU A 10 0.17 3.18 1.54
CA LEU A 10 0.81 2.22 2.43
C LEU A 10 2.12 1.75 1.83
N ILE A 11 3.21 1.82 2.59
CA ILE A 11 4.55 1.44 2.16
C ILE A 11 5.11 0.41 3.14
N THR A 12 5.43 -0.77 2.63
CA THR A 12 6.05 -1.85 3.42
C THR A 12 7.06 -2.61 2.56
N ASP A 13 8.10 -3.14 3.19
CA ASP A 13 9.04 -4.09 2.57
C ASP A 13 8.58 -5.55 2.75
N LYS A 14 7.45 -5.78 3.41
CA LYS A 14 6.90 -7.10 3.70
C LYS A 14 6.16 -7.70 2.51
N LYS A 15 6.19 -9.04 2.43
CA LYS A 15 5.32 -9.84 1.58
C LYS A 15 3.97 -10.06 2.26
N ILE A 16 2.87 -9.67 1.60
CA ILE A 16 1.52 -9.75 2.16
C ILE A 16 0.76 -10.92 1.54
N SER A 17 0.55 -11.98 2.32
CA SER A 17 -0.24 -13.15 1.92
C SER A 17 -1.56 -13.29 2.68
N ASN A 18 -1.64 -12.72 3.89
CA ASN A 18 -2.80 -12.79 4.78
C ASN A 18 -3.52 -11.43 4.88
N ILE A 19 -4.82 -11.41 4.60
CA ILE A 19 -5.62 -10.19 4.65
C ILE A 19 -5.76 -9.62 6.07
N GLN A 20 -5.65 -10.46 7.11
CA GLN A 20 -5.77 -10.04 8.50
C GLN A 20 -4.72 -8.99 8.90
N GLU A 21 -3.57 -8.97 8.21
CA GLU A 21 -2.54 -7.96 8.43
C GLU A 21 -2.94 -6.57 7.89
N LEU A 22 -3.78 -6.53 6.86
CA LEU A 22 -4.25 -5.29 6.23
C LEU A 22 -5.58 -4.79 6.79
N LEU A 23 -6.37 -5.65 7.46
CA LEU A 23 -7.71 -5.29 7.94
C LEU A 23 -7.75 -3.98 8.75
N PRO A 24 -6.85 -3.73 9.72
CA PRO A 24 -6.89 -2.51 10.51
C PRO A 24 -6.78 -1.24 9.65
N VAL A 25 -5.91 -1.24 8.65
CA VAL A 25 -5.73 -0.11 7.72
C VAL A 25 -6.92 -0.02 6.76
N LEU A 26 -7.36 -1.15 6.20
CA LEU A 26 -8.47 -1.18 5.24
C LEU A 26 -9.76 -0.64 5.86
N GLU A 27 -10.07 -0.99 7.11
CA GLU A 27 -11.23 -0.47 7.84
C GLU A 27 -11.16 1.05 8.00
N GLN A 28 -10.00 1.60 8.40
CA GLN A 28 -9.79 3.04 8.55
C GLN A 28 -9.93 3.79 7.21
N ILE A 29 -9.49 3.19 6.10
CA ILE A 29 -9.62 3.76 4.75
C ILE A 29 -11.08 3.77 4.28
N VAL A 30 -11.80 2.67 4.48
CA VAL A 30 -13.23 2.57 4.12
C VAL A 30 -14.08 3.55 4.89
N GLN A 31 -13.83 3.70 6.19
CA GLN A 31 -14.56 4.66 7.02
C GLN A 31 -14.44 6.10 6.51
N GLN A 32 -13.30 6.44 5.90
CA GLN A 32 -13.08 7.76 5.29
C GLN A 32 -13.56 7.86 3.83
N GLY A 33 -13.97 6.75 3.22
CA GLY A 33 -14.30 6.69 1.80
C GLY A 33 -13.13 7.07 0.89
N LYS A 34 -11.90 6.81 1.32
CA LYS A 34 -10.67 7.18 0.61
C LYS A 34 -10.12 6.00 -0.19
N LYS A 35 -9.21 6.31 -1.11
CA LYS A 35 -8.52 5.33 -1.95
C LYS A 35 -7.18 4.95 -1.34
N LEU A 36 -6.70 3.74 -1.64
CA LEU A 36 -5.44 3.24 -1.10
C LEU A 36 -4.53 2.71 -2.22
N LEU A 37 -3.28 3.18 -2.25
CA LEU A 37 -2.17 2.52 -2.92
C LEU A 37 -1.40 1.69 -1.90
N ILE A 38 -1.15 0.41 -2.19
CA ILE A 38 -0.27 -0.46 -1.41
C ILE A 38 1.00 -0.70 -2.22
N ILE A 39 2.15 -0.36 -1.64
CA ILE A 39 3.48 -0.68 -2.15
C ILE A 39 4.10 -1.67 -1.17
N ALA A 40 4.26 -2.92 -1.61
CA ALA A 40 4.75 -4.04 -0.80
C ALA A 40 5.80 -4.85 -1.58
N GLU A 41 6.58 -5.70 -0.92
CA GLU A 41 7.46 -6.64 -1.66
C GLU A 41 6.64 -7.50 -2.65
N ASP A 42 5.54 -8.07 -2.15
CA ASP A 42 4.54 -8.75 -2.96
C ASP A 42 3.19 -8.72 -2.25
N VAL A 43 2.12 -8.86 -3.01
CA VAL A 43 0.77 -9.11 -2.50
C VAL A 43 0.22 -10.33 -3.21
N GLU A 44 0.00 -11.41 -2.47
CA GLU A 44 -0.32 -12.71 -3.05
C GLU A 44 -1.40 -13.47 -2.26
N GLY A 45 -1.76 -14.65 -2.75
CA GLY A 45 -2.62 -15.60 -2.05
C GLY A 45 -4.01 -15.04 -1.71
N GLU A 46 -4.40 -15.25 -0.46
CA GLU A 46 -5.70 -14.83 0.06
C GLU A 46 -5.84 -13.31 0.11
N ALA A 47 -4.77 -12.59 0.49
CA ALA A 47 -4.77 -11.13 0.53
C ALA A 47 -5.09 -10.54 -0.85
N LEU A 48 -4.38 -10.97 -1.90
CA LEU A 48 -4.64 -10.50 -3.26
C LEU A 48 -6.06 -10.82 -3.72
N SER A 49 -6.51 -12.06 -3.51
CA SER A 49 -7.85 -12.51 -3.91
C SER A 49 -8.94 -11.66 -3.23
N THR A 50 -8.77 -11.38 -1.94
CA THR A 50 -9.72 -10.59 -1.15
C THR A 50 -9.76 -9.13 -1.58
N LEU A 51 -8.60 -8.51 -1.85
CA LEU A 51 -8.53 -7.15 -2.36
C LEU A 51 -9.22 -7.03 -3.73
N VAL A 52 -9.00 -8.00 -4.64
CA VAL A 52 -9.63 -8.01 -5.96
C VAL A 52 -11.15 -8.14 -5.85
N VAL A 53 -11.66 -9.09 -5.05
CA VAL A 53 -13.11 -9.28 -4.88
C VAL A 53 -13.77 -8.05 -4.26
N ASN A 54 -13.16 -7.45 -3.25
CA ASN A 54 -13.71 -6.25 -2.61
C ASN A 54 -13.64 -5.02 -3.49
N LYS A 55 -12.63 -4.90 -4.36
CA LYS A 55 -12.58 -3.86 -5.39
C LYS A 55 -13.71 -4.00 -6.40
N LEU A 56 -13.97 -5.21 -6.87
CA LEU A 56 -15.09 -5.48 -7.80
C LEU A 56 -16.46 -5.20 -7.17
N ARG A 57 -16.58 -5.40 -5.85
CA ARG A 57 -17.79 -5.06 -5.07
C ARG A 57 -17.91 -3.56 -4.75
N GLY A 58 -16.87 -2.78 -4.98
CA GLY A 58 -16.82 -1.35 -4.62
C GLY A 58 -16.60 -1.09 -3.13
N THR A 59 -16.27 -2.11 -2.33
CA THR A 59 -15.99 -1.96 -0.89
C THR A 59 -14.63 -1.27 -0.67
N PHE A 60 -13.61 -1.66 -1.43
CA PHE A 60 -12.26 -1.10 -1.35
C PHE A 60 -11.86 -0.47 -2.69
N ASP A 61 -11.59 0.84 -2.73
CA ASP A 61 -10.91 1.45 -3.88
C ASP A 61 -9.39 1.38 -3.67
N VAL A 62 -8.83 0.21 -3.96
CA VAL A 62 -7.43 -0.14 -3.67
C VAL A 62 -6.66 -0.54 -4.94
N VAL A 63 -5.38 -0.22 -4.98
CA VAL A 63 -4.42 -0.75 -5.96
C VAL A 63 -3.18 -1.22 -5.21
N ALA A 64 -2.70 -2.43 -5.51
CA ALA A 64 -1.45 -2.95 -4.98
C ALA A 64 -0.40 -3.06 -6.09
N VAL A 65 0.82 -2.65 -5.81
CA VAL A 65 1.98 -2.74 -6.70
C VAL A 65 3.19 -3.28 -5.94
N LYS A 66 4.11 -3.92 -6.65
CA LYS A 66 5.37 -4.36 -6.07
C LYS A 66 6.27 -3.16 -5.82
N ALA A 67 7.00 -3.19 -4.72
CA ALA A 67 8.08 -2.28 -4.40
C ALA A 67 9.15 -2.34 -5.51
N PRO A 68 9.69 -1.18 -5.94
CA PRO A 68 10.73 -1.17 -6.96
C PRO A 68 12.05 -1.68 -6.39
N GLY A 69 12.85 -2.32 -7.25
CA GLY A 69 14.16 -2.84 -6.86
C GLY A 69 14.12 -4.12 -6.01
N PHE A 70 15.30 -4.52 -5.54
CA PHE A 70 15.52 -5.74 -4.76
C PHE A 70 16.62 -5.50 -3.72
N GLY A 71 16.62 -6.28 -2.63
CA GLY A 71 17.59 -6.15 -1.54
C GLY A 71 17.64 -4.74 -0.96
N ASP A 72 18.84 -4.24 -0.67
CA ASP A 72 19.05 -2.92 -0.07
C ASP A 72 18.51 -1.78 -0.94
N ARG A 73 18.61 -1.91 -2.27
CA ARG A 73 18.07 -0.91 -3.20
C ARG A 73 16.55 -0.76 -3.05
N ARG A 74 15.83 -1.84 -2.74
CA ARG A 74 14.39 -1.75 -2.47
C ARG A 74 14.13 -0.91 -1.22
N LYS A 75 14.90 -1.12 -0.14
CA LYS A 75 14.77 -0.38 1.12
C LYS A 75 15.01 1.11 0.90
N GLU A 76 16.07 1.46 0.18
CA GLU A 76 16.37 2.85 -0.19
C GLU A 76 15.24 3.48 -1.01
N MET A 77 14.75 2.79 -2.05
CA MET A 77 13.66 3.32 -2.88
C MET A 77 12.33 3.44 -2.13
N LEU A 78 12.01 2.51 -1.23
CA LEU A 78 10.82 2.61 -0.38
C LEU A 78 10.94 3.81 0.57
N GLN A 79 12.13 4.05 1.11
CA GLN A 79 12.40 5.21 1.96
C GLN A 79 12.25 6.52 1.17
N ASP A 80 12.73 6.59 -0.07
CA ASP A 80 12.55 7.75 -0.94
C ASP A 80 11.08 8.05 -1.19
N ILE A 81 10.27 7.03 -1.50
CA ILE A 81 8.82 7.18 -1.72
C ILE A 81 8.13 7.60 -0.43
N ALA A 82 8.54 7.06 0.72
CA ALA A 82 8.00 7.44 2.02
C ALA A 82 8.26 8.91 2.33
N ILE A 83 9.50 9.38 2.14
CA ILE A 83 9.86 10.79 2.31
C ILE A 83 9.05 11.69 1.35
N LEU A 84 8.94 11.30 0.07
CA LEU A 84 8.20 12.06 -0.93
C LEU A 84 6.71 12.22 -0.57
N THR A 85 6.11 11.16 -0.02
CA THR A 85 4.65 11.10 0.25
C THR A 85 4.30 11.43 1.69
N GLY A 86 5.29 11.64 2.56
CA GLY A 86 5.12 11.82 4.00
C GLY A 86 4.69 10.56 4.75
N ALA A 87 4.91 9.38 4.16
CA ALA A 87 4.61 8.10 4.79
C ALA A 87 5.74 7.65 5.74
N GLN A 88 5.42 6.62 6.52
CA GLN A 88 6.39 5.82 7.24
C GLN A 88 6.48 4.42 6.60
N VAL A 89 7.70 3.94 6.34
CA VAL A 89 7.91 2.56 5.87
C VAL A 89 7.64 1.60 7.03
N ILE A 90 6.62 0.77 6.89
CA ILE A 90 6.29 -0.27 7.87
C ILE A 90 7.15 -1.50 7.57
N SER A 91 8.14 -1.74 8.40
CA SER A 91 9.10 -2.83 8.28
C SER A 91 9.31 -3.51 9.63
N GLU A 92 9.27 -4.85 9.64
CA GLU A 92 9.56 -5.64 10.84
C GLU A 92 11.01 -5.45 11.31
N GLU A 93 11.94 -5.18 10.39
CA GLU A 93 13.35 -4.89 10.73
C GLU A 93 13.49 -3.57 11.50
N LEU A 94 12.58 -2.62 11.27
CA LEU A 94 12.54 -1.33 11.96
C LEU A 94 11.65 -1.37 13.22
N GLY A 95 11.10 -2.54 13.57
CA GLY A 95 10.26 -2.73 14.75
C GLY A 95 8.80 -2.32 14.57
N TYR A 96 8.32 -2.18 13.33
CA TYR A 96 6.91 -1.89 13.04
C TYR A 96 6.15 -3.17 12.68
N ASP A 97 4.92 -3.29 13.18
CA ASP A 97 3.96 -4.32 12.75
C ASP A 97 2.89 -3.68 11.85
N LEU A 98 2.65 -4.31 10.69
CA LEU A 98 1.60 -3.89 9.77
C LEU A 98 0.20 -3.91 10.40
N LYS A 99 -0.04 -4.78 11.37
CA LYS A 99 -1.31 -4.84 12.12
C LYS A 99 -1.53 -3.62 13.02
N GLU A 100 -0.45 -2.94 13.42
CA GLU A 100 -0.49 -1.76 14.27
C GLU A 100 -0.48 -0.45 13.45
N ALA A 101 -0.45 -0.56 12.12
CA ALA A 101 -0.43 0.59 11.24
C ALA A 101 -1.72 1.42 11.35
N ASP A 102 -1.54 2.73 11.45
CA ASP A 102 -2.61 3.71 11.46
C ASP A 102 -2.48 4.71 10.30
N LEU A 103 -3.45 5.62 10.20
CA LEU A 103 -3.47 6.64 9.16
C LEU A 103 -2.30 7.62 9.22
N SER A 104 -1.67 7.81 10.38
CA SER A 104 -0.54 8.74 10.54
C SER A 104 0.74 8.18 9.90
N MET A 105 0.82 6.86 9.74
CA MET A 105 1.91 6.18 9.04
C MET A 105 1.75 6.15 7.52
N LEU A 106 0.55 6.48 7.00
CA LEU A 106 0.29 6.44 5.57
C LEU A 106 0.66 7.75 4.88
N GLY A 107 1.24 7.63 3.69
CA GLY A 107 1.53 8.77 2.82
C GLY A 107 0.30 9.30 2.11
N ARG A 108 0.45 10.45 1.46
CA ARG A 108 -0.56 11.08 0.62
C ARG A 108 0.06 11.51 -0.71
N ALA A 109 -0.74 11.53 -1.76
CA ALA A 109 -0.37 12.12 -3.04
C ALA A 109 -1.58 12.82 -3.66
N SER A 110 -1.35 13.78 -4.57
CA SER A 110 -2.44 14.43 -5.30
C SER A 110 -3.12 13.47 -6.28
N SER A 111 -2.32 12.66 -6.99
CA SER A 111 -2.79 11.64 -7.89
C SER A 111 -1.77 10.51 -8.01
N VAL A 112 -2.25 9.27 -8.17
CA VAL A 112 -1.43 8.11 -8.52
C VAL A 112 -1.97 7.48 -9.79
N LYS A 113 -1.08 7.20 -10.74
CA LYS A 113 -1.40 6.48 -11.97
C LYS A 113 -0.63 5.16 -12.02
N VAL A 114 -1.36 4.06 -12.15
CA VAL A 114 -0.79 2.71 -12.29
C VAL A 114 -1.13 2.13 -13.66
N THR A 115 -0.10 1.72 -14.37
CA THR A 115 -0.18 0.97 -15.63
C THR A 115 0.32 -0.45 -15.42
N LYS A 116 0.38 -1.25 -16.50
CA LYS A 116 0.92 -2.60 -16.42
C LYS A 116 2.41 -2.61 -16.05
N GLU A 117 3.16 -1.60 -16.50
CA GLU A 117 4.63 -1.57 -16.43
C GLU A 117 5.17 -0.52 -15.45
N SER A 118 4.35 0.45 -15.03
CA SER A 118 4.81 1.58 -14.22
C SER A 118 3.77 2.10 -13.24
N THR A 119 4.26 2.69 -12.16
CA THR A 119 3.50 3.49 -11.20
C THR A 119 4.08 4.89 -11.16
N THR A 120 3.22 5.91 -11.23
CA THR A 120 3.57 7.31 -11.09
C THR A 120 2.80 7.89 -9.92
N ILE A 121 3.52 8.51 -8.99
CA ILE A 121 3.03 9.15 -7.76
C ILE A 121 3.34 10.63 -7.86
#